data_AF-A0A5N6U754-F1
#
_entry.id   AF-A0A5N6U754-F1
#
_cell.length_a   1.000
_cell.length_b   1.000
_cell.length_c   1.000
_cell.angle_alpha   90.00
_cell.angle_beta   90.00
_cell.angle_gamma   90.00
#
_symmetry.space_group_name_H-M   'P 1'
#
loop_
_entity.id
_entity.type
_entity.pdbx_description
1 polymer ?
#
loop_
_entity_poly.entity_id
_entity_poly.type
_entity_poly.pdbx_seq_one_letter_code
_entity_poly.pdbx_strand_id
1 'polypeptide(L)'
;MPPRAFISGPLSTGPSQTYFKTHYIPKINTAIAKGHHFVIGPIPSGVDKEALEYLLSYPVPPAHITIFVTSTEDRMWGDMFRARGVRVHVVEGWEVTSGDRDAAMTAASVYDILRWRTEEEARAFYGSLYREGHVTNTERNWLRRVGEGSLG
;
A
#
# COMPACT_ATOMS: atom_id res chain seq x y z
N MET A 1 17.58 -6.57 10.75
CA MET A 1 16.81 -5.42 10.24
C MET A 1 15.48 -5.36 10.97
N PRO A 2 14.92 -4.18 11.27
CA PRO A 2 13.58 -4.06 11.82
C PRO A 2 12.51 -4.70 10.90
N PRO A 3 11.43 -5.27 11.45
CA PRO A 3 10.31 -5.79 10.66
C PRO A 3 9.75 -4.76 9.68
N ARG A 4 9.35 -5.20 8.49
CA ARG A 4 8.74 -4.37 7.44
C ARG A 4 7.25 -4.67 7.30
N ALA A 5 6.42 -3.65 7.42
CA ALA A 5 4.98 -3.71 7.21
C ALA A 5 4.64 -3.27 5.78
N PHE A 6 3.88 -4.08 5.04
CA PHE A 6 3.32 -3.66 3.76
C PHE A 6 1.96 -2.99 3.98
N ILE A 7 1.82 -1.73 3.56
CA ILE A 7 0.55 -1.00 3.60
C ILE A 7 -0.01 -0.94 2.18
N SER A 8 -1.27 -1.35 2.02
CA SER A 8 -2.04 -1.20 0.79
C SER A 8 -3.54 -1.20 1.12
N GLY A 9 -4.32 -0.52 0.29
CA GLY A 9 -5.76 -0.41 0.48
C GLY A 9 -6.49 0.26 -0.69
N PRO A 10 -7.76 0.64 -0.48
CA PRO A 10 -8.59 1.23 -1.52
C PRO A 10 -8.04 2.57 -2.04
N LEU A 11 -8.28 2.83 -3.34
CA LEU A 11 -7.94 4.10 -4.01
C LEU A 11 -8.76 5.31 -3.55
N SER A 12 -9.88 5.06 -2.85
CA SER A 12 -10.71 6.10 -2.26
C SER A 12 -11.06 5.73 -0.84
N THR A 13 -10.83 6.65 0.09
CA THR A 13 -10.97 6.49 1.55
C THR A 13 -12.12 7.32 2.11
N GLY A 14 -12.96 7.86 1.22
CA GLY A 14 -14.10 8.71 1.54
C GLY A 14 -13.71 10.13 1.95
N PRO A 15 -14.69 10.95 2.33
CA PRO A 15 -14.47 12.32 2.76
C PRO A 15 -13.49 12.39 3.93
N SER A 16 -12.58 13.37 3.89
CA SER A 16 -11.62 13.65 4.97
C SER A 16 -10.78 12.45 5.41
N GLN A 17 -10.56 11.48 4.52
CA GLN A 17 -9.77 10.26 4.75
C GLN A 17 -10.33 9.37 5.88
N THR A 18 -11.65 9.42 6.09
CA THR A 18 -12.30 8.76 7.25
C THR A 18 -11.98 7.26 7.30
N TYR A 19 -12.02 6.56 6.17
CA TYR A 19 -11.69 5.13 6.11
C TYR A 19 -10.24 4.84 6.56
N PHE A 20 -9.29 5.65 6.11
CA PHE A 20 -7.88 5.50 6.48
C PHE A 20 -7.66 5.79 7.96
N LYS A 21 -8.24 6.88 8.47
CA LYS A 21 -8.16 7.24 9.89
C LYS A 21 -8.69 6.15 10.80
N THR A 22 -9.83 5.57 10.46
CA THR A 22 -10.45 4.52 11.28
C THR A 22 -9.71 3.20 11.23
N HIS A 23 -9.26 2.77 10.04
CA HIS A 23 -8.78 1.39 9.86
C HIS A 23 -7.25 1.23 9.78
N TYR A 24 -6.52 2.28 9.42
CA TYR A 24 -5.07 2.21 9.18
C TYR A 24 -4.26 2.88 10.27
N ILE A 25 -4.62 4.11 10.69
CA ILE A 25 -3.84 4.88 11.67
C ILE A 25 -3.54 4.07 12.95
N PRO A 26 -4.49 3.38 13.61
CA PRO A 26 -4.18 2.62 14.82
C PRO A 26 -3.13 1.51 14.61
N LYS A 27 -3.18 0.84 13.45
CA LYS A 27 -2.24 -0.23 13.08
C LYS A 27 -0.87 0.35 12.71
N ILE A 28 -0.84 1.47 11.99
CA ILE A 28 0.38 2.19 11.66
C ILE A 28 1.06 2.68 12.94
N ASN A 29 0.32 3.30 13.87
CA ASN A 29 0.86 3.76 15.15
C ASN A 29 1.43 2.61 15.99
N THR A 30 0.77 1.46 15.99
CA THR A 30 1.29 0.26 16.64
C THR A 30 2.62 -0.19 16.02
N ALA A 31 2.78 -0.11 14.71
CA ALA A 31 4.03 -0.44 14.01
C ALA A 31 5.13 0.60 14.27
N ILE A 32 4.79 1.90 14.26
CA ILE A 32 5.71 3.00 14.60
C ILE A 32 6.25 2.83 16.02
N ALA A 33 5.37 2.57 17.00
CA ALA A 33 5.77 2.38 18.40
C ALA A 33 6.73 1.21 18.61
N LYS A 34 6.71 0.21 17.71
CA LYS A 34 7.62 -0.94 17.70
C LYS A 34 8.89 -0.72 16.87
N GLY A 35 9.07 0.47 16.27
CA GLY A 35 10.23 0.79 15.44
C GLY A 35 10.26 0.05 14.11
N HIS A 36 9.10 -0.35 13.58
CA HIS A 36 9.02 -1.07 12.30
C HIS A 36 9.27 -0.13 11.11
N HIS A 37 9.65 -0.73 9.99
CA HIS A 37 9.82 -0.07 8.69
C HIS A 37 8.58 -0.31 7.80
N PHE A 38 8.44 0.46 6.73
CA PHE A 38 7.24 0.45 5.89
C PHE A 38 7.58 0.24 4.41
N VAL A 39 6.76 -0.58 3.76
CA VAL A 39 6.74 -0.81 2.32
C VAL A 39 5.39 -0.35 1.80
N ILE A 40 5.37 0.50 0.78
CA ILE A 40 4.15 1.05 0.19
C ILE A 40 4.25 1.12 -1.34
N GLY A 41 3.10 1.10 -2.01
CA GLY A 41 3.02 1.33 -3.45
C GLY A 41 3.18 2.81 -3.81
N PRO A 42 3.36 3.13 -5.11
CA PRO A 42 3.57 4.49 -5.58
C PRO A 42 2.26 5.20 -5.94
N ILE A 43 1.12 4.67 -5.49
CA ILE A 43 -0.19 5.13 -5.93
C ILE A 43 -0.46 6.54 -5.35
N PRO A 44 -0.74 7.55 -6.20
CA PRO A 44 -0.87 8.94 -5.77
C PRO A 44 -2.26 9.27 -5.19
N SER A 45 -3.02 8.27 -4.75
CA SER A 45 -4.34 8.42 -4.15
C SER A 45 -4.66 7.28 -3.17
N GLY A 46 -5.68 7.49 -2.34
CA GLY A 46 -6.16 6.49 -1.39
C GLY A 46 -5.15 6.15 -0.31
N VAL A 47 -5.21 4.90 0.17
CA VAL A 47 -4.46 4.43 1.33
C VAL A 47 -2.94 4.59 1.16
N ASP A 48 -2.38 4.28 -0.01
CA ASP A 48 -0.92 4.35 -0.23
C ASP A 48 -0.40 5.79 -0.08
N LYS A 49 -1.09 6.75 -0.71
CA LYS A 49 -0.78 8.18 -0.56
C LYS A 49 -0.94 8.63 0.89
N GLU A 50 -2.07 8.33 1.50
CA GLU A 50 -2.41 8.78 2.86
C GLU A 50 -1.45 8.17 3.89
N ALA A 51 -1.00 6.93 3.69
CA ALA A 51 0.03 6.30 4.50
C ALA A 51 1.37 7.02 4.36
N LEU A 52 1.81 7.35 3.14
CA LEU A 52 3.05 8.09 2.93
C LEU A 52 3.02 9.46 3.61
N GLU A 53 1.93 10.21 3.43
CA GLU A 53 1.74 11.52 4.07
C GLU A 53 1.71 11.40 5.60
N TYR A 54 0.98 10.42 6.14
CA TYR A 54 0.90 10.22 7.58
C TYR A 54 2.26 9.85 8.19
N LEU A 55 2.98 8.89 7.58
CA LEU A 55 4.29 8.45 8.04
C LEU A 55 5.32 9.59 8.04
N LEU A 56 5.30 10.45 7.01
CA LEU A 56 6.21 11.60 6.93
C LEU A 56 5.82 12.76 7.84
N SER A 57 4.56 12.83 8.28
CA SER A 57 4.11 13.80 9.29
C SER A 57 4.46 13.38 10.73
N TYR A 58 4.74 12.09 10.95
CA TYR A 58 5.19 11.53 12.22
C TYR A 58 6.73 11.45 12.26
N PRO A 59 7.37 11.32 13.44
CA PRO A 59 8.83 11.20 13.57
C PRO A 59 9.37 9.83 13.10
N VAL A 60 8.90 9.33 11.96
CA VAL A 60 9.48 8.18 11.26
C VAL A 60 10.56 8.71 10.33
N PRO A 61 11.84 8.28 10.46
CA PRO A 61 12.87 8.65 9.50
C PRO A 61 12.44 8.28 8.08
N PRO A 62 12.49 9.19 7.08
CA PRO A 62 12.07 8.88 5.71
C PRO A 62 12.77 7.65 5.12
N ALA A 63 14.02 7.40 5.49
CA ALA A 63 14.78 6.21 5.11
C ALA A 63 14.17 4.88 5.60
N HIS A 64 13.23 4.89 6.55
CA HIS A 64 12.51 3.70 7.02
C HIS A 64 11.29 3.37 6.14
N ILE A 65 10.99 4.21 5.14
CA ILE A 65 9.90 4.04 4.19
C ILE A 65 10.51 3.67 2.84
N THR A 66 10.02 2.59 2.23
CA THR A 66 10.42 2.16 0.89
C THR A 66 9.21 2.14 -0.03
N ILE A 67 9.28 2.93 -1.11
CA ILE A 67 8.30 2.93 -2.19
C ILE A 67 8.77 1.92 -3.23
N PHE A 68 7.93 0.95 -3.57
CA PHE A 68 8.19 0.09 -4.72
C PHE A 68 7.57 0.72 -5.96
N VAL A 69 8.30 0.71 -7.07
CA VAL A 69 7.86 1.27 -8.36
C VAL A 69 8.23 0.32 -9.49
N THR A 70 7.45 0.34 -10.56
CA THR A 70 7.89 -0.23 -11.85
C THR A 70 8.85 0.73 -12.58
N SER A 71 9.53 0.21 -13.62
CA SER A 71 10.18 0.95 -14.72
C SER A 71 9.56 2.32 -15.06
N THR A 72 8.26 2.25 -15.33
CA THR A 72 7.47 3.40 -15.80
C THR A 72 7.09 4.32 -14.67
N GLU A 73 6.71 3.79 -13.50
CA GLU A 73 6.37 4.59 -12.34
C GLU A 73 7.57 5.37 -11.78
N ASP A 74 8.78 4.79 -11.83
CA ASP A 74 10.02 5.47 -11.44
C ASP A 74 10.29 6.69 -12.32
N ARG A 75 10.12 6.55 -13.63
CA ARG A 75 10.28 7.67 -14.58
C ARG A 75 9.26 8.79 -14.35
N MET A 76 8.07 8.46 -13.87
CA MET A 76 7.01 9.45 -13.63
C MET A 76 7.12 10.13 -12.27
N TRP A 77 7.44 9.38 -11.22
CA TRP A 77 7.28 9.82 -9.83
C TRP A 77 8.50 9.54 -8.94
N GLY A 78 9.49 8.80 -9.44
CA GLY A 78 10.66 8.37 -8.67
C GLY A 78 11.42 9.53 -8.04
N ASP A 79 11.68 10.59 -8.80
CA ASP A 79 12.40 11.78 -8.31
C ASP A 79 11.61 12.52 -7.23
N MET A 80 10.28 12.59 -7.35
CA MET A 80 9.42 13.15 -6.31
C MET A 80 9.53 12.35 -5.00
N PHE A 81 9.56 11.02 -5.07
CA PHE A 81 9.76 10.19 -3.88
C PHE A 81 11.16 10.36 -3.30
N ARG A 82 12.21 10.30 -4.13
CA ARG A 82 13.60 10.49 -3.69
C ARG A 82 13.80 11.86 -3.03
N ALA A 83 13.19 12.92 -3.56
CA ALA A 83 13.25 14.27 -2.98
C ALA A 83 12.63 14.37 -1.58
N ARG A 84 11.71 13.47 -1.22
CA ARG A 84 11.14 13.35 0.14
C ARG A 84 12.01 12.52 1.09
N GLY A 85 13.18 12.05 0.64
CA GLY A 85 14.13 11.27 1.43
C GLY A 85 13.73 9.82 1.68
N VAL A 86 12.64 9.34 1.06
CA VAL A 86 12.24 7.94 1.14
C VAL A 86 13.08 7.08 0.20
N ARG A 87 13.20 5.79 0.51
CA ARG A 87 13.86 4.84 -0.41
C ARG A 87 12.91 4.52 -1.56
N VAL A 88 13.46 4.44 -2.77
CA VAL A 88 12.75 3.96 -3.96
C VAL A 88 13.39 2.65 -4.39
N HIS A 89 12.57 1.61 -4.51
CA HIS A 89 12.97 0.31 -5.04
C HIS A 89 12.30 0.09 -6.40
N VAL A 90 13.10 0.09 -7.45
CA VAL A 90 12.64 -0.17 -8.81
C VAL A 90 12.61 -1.68 -9.03
N VAL A 91 11.43 -2.21 -9.35
CA VAL A 91 11.27 -3.61 -9.75
C VAL A 91 11.63 -3.69 -11.23
N GLU A 92 12.79 -4.28 -11.50
CA GLU A 92 13.41 -4.31 -12.83
C GLU A 92 12.74 -5.29 -13.78
N GLY A 93 12.62 -4.88 -15.05
CA GLY A 93 12.10 -5.70 -16.15
C GLY A 93 11.14 -4.91 -17.04
N TRP A 94 11.20 -5.17 -18.36
CA TRP A 94 10.45 -4.41 -19.36
C TRP A 94 8.93 -4.68 -19.32
N GLU A 95 8.53 -5.86 -18.85
CA GLU A 95 7.13 -6.29 -18.78
C GLU A 95 6.59 -6.32 -17.34
N VAL A 96 7.31 -5.73 -16.38
CA VAL A 96 6.90 -5.71 -14.96
C VAL A 96 5.59 -4.94 -14.83
N THR A 97 4.58 -5.64 -14.30
CA THR A 97 3.26 -5.09 -14.03
C THR A 97 3.18 -4.52 -12.61
N SER A 98 2.09 -3.81 -12.32
CA SER A 98 1.74 -3.44 -10.94
C SER A 98 1.52 -4.67 -10.05
N GLY A 99 1.09 -5.81 -10.61
CA GLY A 99 0.95 -7.08 -9.90
C GLY A 99 2.30 -7.67 -9.47
N ASP A 100 3.32 -7.60 -10.33
CA ASP A 100 4.68 -8.04 -10.03
C ASP A 100 5.32 -7.17 -8.94
N ARG A 101 5.12 -5.85 -9.04
CA ARG A 101 5.53 -4.91 -8.01
C ARG A 101 4.86 -5.21 -6.67
N ASP A 102 3.55 -5.47 -6.67
CA ASP A 102 2.82 -5.85 -5.46
C ASP A 102 3.31 -7.18 -4.88
N ALA A 103 3.65 -8.16 -5.72
CA ALA A 103 4.29 -9.41 -5.29
C ALA A 103 5.67 -9.17 -4.66
N ALA A 104 6.47 -8.28 -5.24
CA ALA A 104 7.77 -7.87 -4.69
C ALA A 104 7.61 -7.15 -3.33
N MET A 105 6.59 -6.30 -3.17
CA MET A 105 6.26 -5.68 -1.89
C MET A 105 5.88 -6.72 -0.83
N THR A 106 5.02 -7.68 -1.19
CA THR A 106 4.67 -8.83 -0.34
C THR A 106 5.93 -9.61 0.07
N ALA A 107 6.83 -9.93 -0.87
CA ALA A 107 8.08 -10.63 -0.57
C ALA A 107 9.05 -9.82 0.33
N ALA A 108 9.01 -8.49 0.21
CA ALA A 108 9.87 -7.59 1.00
C ALA A 108 9.32 -7.29 2.41
N SER A 109 8.06 -7.59 2.71
CA SER A 109 7.44 -7.39 4.03
C SER A 109 7.35 -8.69 4.81
N VAL A 110 7.23 -8.58 6.14
CA VAL A 110 6.97 -9.74 7.02
C VAL A 110 5.51 -9.85 7.44
N TYR A 111 4.76 -8.75 7.33
CA TYR A 111 3.32 -8.73 7.58
C TYR A 111 2.67 -7.54 6.87
N ASP A 112 1.35 -7.53 6.93
CA ASP A 112 0.48 -6.69 6.14
C ASP A 112 -0.38 -5.78 7.03
N ILE A 113 -0.45 -4.49 6.69
CA ILE A 113 -1.45 -3.54 7.17
C ILE A 113 -2.39 -3.30 5.99
N LEU A 114 -3.29 -4.26 5.79
CA LEU A 114 -4.23 -4.29 4.67
C LEU A 114 -5.67 -4.27 5.19
N ARG A 115 -6.54 -3.59 4.43
CA ARG A 115 -8.00 -3.69 4.56
C ARG A 115 -8.70 -3.17 3.32
N TRP A 116 -9.46 -4.01 2.65
CA TRP A 116 -10.43 -3.60 1.64
C TRP A 116 -11.84 -3.50 2.26
N ARG A 117 -12.76 -2.85 1.54
CA ARG A 117 -14.15 -2.75 1.98
C ARG A 117 -14.80 -4.13 1.96
N THR A 118 -15.64 -4.44 2.94
CA THR A 118 -16.55 -5.59 2.82
C THR A 118 -17.50 -5.36 1.64
N GLU A 119 -18.20 -6.40 1.20
CA GLU A 119 -19.21 -6.27 0.14
C GLU A 119 -20.28 -5.22 0.50
N GLU A 120 -20.79 -5.26 1.73
CA GLU A 120 -21.78 -4.30 2.22
C GLU A 120 -21.23 -2.86 2.21
N GLU A 121 -20.01 -2.67 2.69
CA GLU A 121 -19.33 -1.37 2.67
C GLU A 121 -19.08 -0.88 1.23
N ALA A 122 -18.71 -1.79 0.33
CA ALA A 122 -18.44 -1.48 -1.07
C ALA A 122 -19.75 -1.12 -1.80
N ARG A 123 -20.84 -1.86 -1.59
CA ARG A 123 -22.17 -1.54 -2.14
C ARG A 123 -22.65 -0.19 -1.64
N ALA A 124 -22.55 0.08 -0.34
CA ALA A 124 -22.94 1.35 0.26
C ALA A 124 -22.10 2.53 -0.26
N PHE A 125 -20.79 2.31 -0.46
CA PHE A 125 -19.87 3.37 -0.88
C PHE A 125 -19.93 3.67 -2.39
N TYR A 126 -19.94 2.63 -3.23
CA TYR A 126 -19.88 2.79 -4.68
C TYR A 126 -21.27 2.89 -5.34
N GLY A 127 -22.34 2.48 -4.65
CA GLY A 127 -23.69 2.51 -5.19
C GLY A 127 -23.79 1.77 -6.52
N SER A 128 -24.24 2.46 -7.57
CA SER A 128 -24.35 1.89 -8.93
C SER A 128 -23.00 1.55 -9.59
N LEU A 129 -21.88 2.04 -9.05
CA LEU A 129 -20.54 1.69 -9.53
C LEU A 129 -19.97 0.42 -8.88
N TYR A 130 -20.69 -0.17 -7.91
CA TYR A 130 -20.30 -1.44 -7.31
C TYR A 130 -20.27 -2.55 -8.36
N ARG A 131 -19.24 -3.41 -8.28
CA ARG A 131 -19.06 -4.56 -9.16
C ARG A 131 -19.02 -5.82 -8.30
N GLU A 132 -20.06 -6.64 -8.44
CA GLU A 132 -20.15 -7.93 -7.75
C GLU A 132 -19.00 -8.85 -8.15
N GLY A 133 -18.41 -9.54 -7.16
CA GLY A 133 -17.27 -10.44 -7.37
C GLY A 133 -15.94 -9.76 -7.74
N HIS A 134 -15.84 -8.43 -7.68
CA HIS A 134 -14.60 -7.73 -7.99
C HIS A 134 -13.54 -7.93 -6.89
N VAL A 135 -12.49 -8.70 -7.20
CA VAL A 135 -11.33 -8.90 -6.33
C VAL A 135 -10.38 -7.72 -6.43
N THR A 136 -10.15 -7.04 -5.30
CA THR A 136 -9.26 -5.86 -5.25
C THR A 136 -7.78 -6.25 -5.25
N ASN A 137 -6.88 -5.34 -5.64
CA ASN A 137 -5.44 -5.61 -5.53
C ASN A 137 -5.02 -5.88 -4.07
N THR A 138 -5.59 -5.15 -3.11
CA THR A 138 -5.35 -5.35 -1.67
C THR A 138 -5.74 -6.76 -1.22
N GLU A 139 -6.86 -7.28 -1.73
CA GLU A 139 -7.29 -8.66 -1.48
C GLU A 139 -6.35 -9.69 -2.11
N ARG A 140 -5.90 -9.47 -3.36
CA ARG A 140 -4.88 -10.32 -3.99
C ARG A 140 -3.57 -10.35 -3.20
N ASN A 141 -3.18 -9.23 -2.61
CA ASN A 141 -1.98 -9.14 -1.77
C ASN A 141 -2.13 -9.98 -0.49
N TRP A 142 -3.30 -9.95 0.13
CA TRP A 142 -3.61 -10.81 1.26
C TRP A 142 -3.61 -12.30 0.86
N LEU A 143 -4.26 -12.66 -0.26
CA LEU A 143 -4.26 -14.03 -0.79
C LEU A 143 -2.83 -14.54 -1.02
N ARG A 144 -1.96 -13.70 -1.59
CA ARG A 144 -0.53 -14.04 -1.78
C ARG A 144 0.18 -14.29 -0.45
N ARG A 145 -0.14 -13.53 0.61
CA ARG A 145 0.45 -13.68 1.94
C ARG A 145 0.06 -14.98 2.62
N VAL A 146 -1.21 -15.38 2.51
CA VAL A 146 -1.72 -16.61 3.14
C VAL A 146 -1.48 -17.88 2.31
N GLY A 147 -0.88 -17.74 1.12
CA GLY A 147 -0.56 -18.87 0.24
C GLY A 147 -1.72 -19.31 -0.66
N GLU A 148 -2.78 -18.51 -0.77
CA GLU A 148 -3.98 -18.79 -1.59
C GLU A 148 -3.95 -18.07 -2.94
N GLY A 149 -2.93 -17.23 -3.19
CA GLY A 149 -2.82 -16.35 -4.36
C GLY A 149 -2.30 -16.98 -5.65
N SER A 150 -2.31 -18.32 -5.79
CA SER A 150 -1.79 -19.02 -6.97
C SER A 150 -2.89 -19.76 -7.74
N LEU A 151 -3.85 -19.02 -8.29
CA LEU A 151 -4.71 -19.44 -9.41
C LEU A 151 -5.21 -18.17 -10.13
N GLY A 152 -4.59 -17.83 -11.26
CA GLY A 152 -4.97 -16.69 -12.10
C GLY A 152 -3.95 -16.43 -13.19
#